data_AF-H5Y5S4-F1
#
_entry.id   AF-H5Y5S4-F1
#
_cell.length_a   1.000
_cell.length_b   1.000
_cell.length_c   1.000
_cell.angle_alpha   90.00
_cell.angle_beta   90.00
_cell.angle_gamma   90.00
#
_symmetry.space_group_name_H-M   'P 1'
#
loop_
_entity.id
_entity.type
_entity.pdbx_description
1 polymer ?
#
loop_
_entity_poly.entity_id
_entity_poly.type
_entity_poly.pdbx_seq_one_letter_code
_entity_poly.pdbx_strand_id
1 'polypeptide(L)'
;MFKTKQKFLGLVMSLALGLTFFVAPAPAKAATDMLTLADSEHFTILGEVNDEVADIQVLGLDGTTWMTEEITDPENIEWTTSDSSVVKFLDGSTPVATIDETDTVKIRLLTEGRAYVTAHYDNMEVSAYVVVETDGSPTVSVSDISVYVDAPGTVNDFYVINETVNLTDLDWMLDNGKTLKKDSSALHGLAMAGNEYYSDPDWAENNLTVFSGGSYVAGIGADFASGTEGWMYTIVDVNNNIIEPDFAASVYELQSGDSVVWEYKNW
;
A
#
# COMPACT_ATOMS: atom_id res chain seq x y z
N MET A 1 -39.43 37.07 61.94
CA MET A 1 -38.06 36.57 61.67
C MET A 1 -37.75 35.52 62.73
N PHE A 2 -37.41 34.26 62.50
CA PHE A 2 -37.08 33.50 61.30
C PHE A 2 -37.78 32.14 61.40
N LYS A 3 -38.21 31.64 60.24
CA LYS A 3 -38.90 30.37 60.03
C LYS A 3 -37.89 29.28 59.66
N THR A 4 -38.10 28.09 60.22
CA THR A 4 -38.12 26.79 59.52
C THR A 4 -36.82 26.15 59.00
N LYS A 5 -36.38 25.13 59.77
CA LYS A 5 -36.14 23.71 59.42
C LYS A 5 -35.42 23.28 58.12
N GLN A 6 -34.55 22.28 58.35
CA GLN A 6 -34.35 21.01 57.62
C GLN A 6 -33.64 20.98 56.25
N LYS A 7 -32.46 20.34 56.28
CA LYS A 7 -31.90 19.30 55.38
C LYS A 7 -32.16 19.45 53.88
N PHE A 8 -31.09 19.66 53.09
CA PHE A 8 -30.65 18.71 52.06
C PHE A 8 -29.22 19.04 51.59
N LEU A 9 -28.47 17.97 51.35
CA LEU A 9 -27.10 17.87 50.87
C LEU A 9 -26.98 18.37 49.42
N GLY A 10 -25.89 19.04 49.05
CA GLY A 10 -25.60 19.28 47.64
C GLY A 10 -24.50 20.34 47.42
N LEU A 11 -23.30 19.84 47.08
CA LEU A 11 -22.43 20.33 46.00
C LEU A 11 -22.25 21.85 45.82
N VAL A 12 -20.99 22.29 45.69
CA VAL A 12 -20.53 23.65 45.33
C VAL A 12 -20.19 24.57 46.52
N MET A 13 -18.94 24.48 46.98
CA MET A 13 -18.06 25.63 47.29
C MET A 13 -16.77 25.12 47.94
N SER A 14 -15.88 24.56 47.12
CA SER A 14 -14.45 24.48 47.43
C SER A 14 -13.71 25.27 46.35
N LEU A 15 -13.97 26.58 46.34
CA LEU A 15 -13.16 27.55 45.64
C LEU A 15 -11.98 27.94 46.56
N ALA A 16 -10.93 27.14 46.48
CA ALA A 16 -9.57 27.50 46.89
C ALA A 16 -8.65 26.69 45.95
N LEU A 17 -8.51 27.09 44.69
CA LEU A 17 -7.41 27.95 44.25
C LEU A 17 -6.05 27.50 44.82
N GLY A 18 -5.76 26.21 44.67
CA GLY A 18 -4.40 25.68 44.58
C GLY A 18 -4.00 25.56 43.11
N LEU A 19 -3.73 26.71 42.48
CA LEU A 19 -3.04 26.81 41.20
C LEU A 19 -1.59 26.32 41.40
N THR A 20 -1.39 25.01 41.37
CA THR A 20 -0.12 24.43 40.95
C THR A 20 -0.37 23.88 39.56
N PHE A 21 -0.10 24.72 38.55
CA PHE A 21 0.24 24.21 37.24
C PHE A 21 1.47 23.32 37.42
N PHE A 22 1.27 22.02 37.56
CA PHE A 22 2.19 21.11 36.90
C PHE A 22 2.00 21.42 35.42
N VAL A 23 2.87 22.27 34.87
CA VAL A 23 3.24 22.12 33.47
C VAL A 23 3.88 20.74 33.44
N ALA A 24 3.06 19.72 33.21
CA ALA A 24 3.60 18.49 32.65
C ALA A 24 4.39 18.96 31.43
N PRO A 25 5.67 18.56 31.27
CA PRO A 25 6.29 18.72 29.98
C PRO A 25 5.30 18.12 28.98
N ALA A 26 4.91 18.89 27.97
CA ALA A 26 4.25 18.31 26.81
C ALA A 26 5.07 17.06 26.48
N PRO A 27 4.43 15.88 26.27
CA PRO A 27 5.18 14.72 25.81
C PRO A 27 6.08 15.22 24.69
N ALA A 28 7.39 15.02 24.85
CA ALA A 28 8.34 15.42 23.82
C ALA A 28 7.78 14.84 22.52
N LYS A 29 7.57 15.70 21.50
CA LYS A 29 7.14 15.28 20.16
C LYS A 29 7.99 14.06 19.84
N ALA A 30 7.38 12.88 19.82
CA ALA A 30 8.09 11.70 19.37
C ALA A 30 8.57 12.06 17.97
N ALA A 31 9.86 11.87 17.73
CA ALA A 31 10.44 12.25 16.45
C ALA A 31 9.78 11.34 15.42
N THR A 32 8.90 11.90 14.59
CA THR A 32 8.43 11.21 13.40
C THR A 32 9.64 11.02 12.51
N ASP A 33 10.13 9.79 12.44
CA ASP A 33 11.31 9.43 11.64
C ASP A 33 10.92 9.08 10.20
N MET A 34 9.68 8.63 10.01
CA MET A 34 9.11 8.21 8.73
C MET A 34 7.60 8.53 8.66
N LEU A 35 7.05 8.53 7.44
CA LEU A 35 5.61 8.59 7.20
C LEU A 35 5.08 7.22 6.76
N THR A 36 3.80 6.95 7.05
CA THR A 36 3.07 5.77 6.57
C THR A 36 1.63 6.16 6.25
N LEU A 37 0.92 5.31 5.52
CA LEU A 37 -0.53 5.42 5.38
C LEU A 37 -1.22 4.67 6.53
N ALA A 38 -2.36 5.20 6.99
CA ALA A 38 -3.13 4.62 8.09
C ALA A 38 -3.74 3.25 7.73
N ASP A 39 -4.10 3.07 6.46
CA ASP A 39 -4.60 1.81 5.93
C ASP A 39 -3.58 1.25 4.94
N SER A 40 -3.15 0.01 5.16
CA SER A 40 -2.25 -0.69 4.26
C SER A 40 -2.83 -0.85 2.85
N GLU A 41 -4.15 -0.88 2.70
CA GLU A 41 -4.79 -0.94 1.39
C GLU A 41 -4.63 0.34 0.56
N HIS A 42 -4.20 1.45 1.17
CA HIS A 42 -3.96 2.70 0.46
C HIS A 42 -2.56 2.81 -0.14
N PHE A 43 -1.62 1.91 0.16
CA PHE A 43 -0.33 1.89 -0.54
C PHE A 43 -0.49 1.52 -2.03
N THR A 44 -1.53 0.77 -2.36
CA THR A 44 -1.86 0.40 -3.73
C THR A 44 -3.36 0.51 -3.95
N ILE A 45 -3.76 1.47 -4.78
CA ILE A 45 -5.15 1.76 -5.11
C ILE A 45 -5.40 1.30 -6.55
N LEU A 46 -6.21 0.27 -6.71
CA LEU A 46 -6.72 -0.18 -8.00
C LEU A 46 -8.21 0.16 -8.09
N GLY A 47 -8.62 0.78 -9.19
CA GLY A 47 -10.03 1.11 -9.42
C GLY A 47 -10.35 1.45 -10.87
N GLU A 48 -11.59 1.88 -11.09
CA GLU A 48 -12.13 2.25 -12.40
C GLU A 48 -12.35 3.77 -12.52
N VAL A 49 -12.57 4.21 -13.75
CA VAL A 49 -12.86 5.62 -14.04
C VAL A 49 -14.14 6.08 -13.33
N ASN A 50 -14.03 7.19 -12.62
CA ASN A 50 -15.02 7.82 -11.72
C ASN A 50 -15.13 7.23 -10.32
N ASP A 51 -14.34 6.23 -9.96
CA ASP A 51 -14.28 5.78 -8.57
C ASP A 51 -13.76 6.89 -7.66
N GLU A 52 -14.21 6.84 -6.40
CA GLU A 52 -13.74 7.71 -5.33
C GLU A 52 -13.16 6.86 -4.21
N VAL A 53 -11.96 7.23 -3.76
CA VAL A 53 -11.31 6.61 -2.60
C VAL A 53 -11.21 7.67 -1.51
N ALA A 54 -11.71 7.33 -0.33
CA ALA A 54 -11.85 8.25 0.79
C ALA A 54 -10.93 7.85 1.94
N ASP A 55 -10.77 8.76 2.88
CA ASP A 55 -10.07 8.51 4.15
C ASP A 55 -8.63 8.01 3.95
N ILE A 56 -7.95 8.50 2.90
CA ILE A 56 -6.52 8.28 2.70
C ILE A 56 -5.80 9.19 3.68
N GLN A 57 -5.42 8.63 4.83
CA GLN A 57 -4.77 9.34 5.92
C GLN A 57 -3.28 9.00 6.00
N VAL A 58 -2.44 10.02 6.18
CA VAL A 58 -1.02 9.88 6.51
C VAL A 58 -0.83 9.92 8.03
N LEU A 59 0.05 9.04 8.54
CA LEU A 59 0.46 8.98 9.94
C LEU A 59 1.98 9.05 10.03
N GLY A 60 2.48 9.46 11.20
CA GLY A 60 3.87 9.27 11.55
C GLY A 60 4.16 7.80 11.89
N LEU A 61 5.40 7.38 11.66
CA LEU A 61 5.91 6.06 12.02
C LEU A 61 7.22 6.22 12.79
N ASP A 62 7.27 5.65 13.99
CA ASP A 62 8.50 5.56 14.78
C ASP A 62 9.43 4.51 14.15
N GLY A 63 10.59 4.94 13.64
CA GLY A 63 11.55 4.06 12.96
C GLY A 63 12.24 3.03 13.87
N THR A 64 12.07 3.15 15.19
CA THR A 64 12.59 2.20 16.18
C THR A 64 11.54 1.18 16.60
N THR A 65 10.31 1.63 16.84
CA THR A 65 9.24 0.78 17.40
C THR A 65 8.24 0.29 16.36
N TRP A 66 8.24 0.88 15.16
CA TRP A 66 7.27 0.63 14.08
C TRP A 66 5.83 0.88 14.49
N MET A 67 5.63 1.71 15.52
CA MET A 67 4.32 2.15 15.96
C MET A 67 3.89 3.40 15.20
N THR A 68 2.62 3.44 14.84
CA THR A 68 2.01 4.61 14.20
C THR A 68 1.65 5.68 15.22
N GLU A 69 1.79 6.93 14.82
CA GLU A 69 1.47 8.11 15.64
C GLU A 69 0.72 9.15 14.81
N GLU A 70 -0.27 9.80 15.42
CA GLU A 70 -0.99 10.91 14.77
C GLU A 70 -0.06 12.11 14.57
N ILE A 71 -0.14 12.76 13.41
CA ILE A 71 0.60 14.00 13.13
C ILE A 71 -0.10 15.15 13.85
N THR A 72 0.62 15.84 14.73
CA THR A 72 0.05 16.84 15.63
C THR A 72 -0.26 18.20 14.98
N ASP A 73 0.34 18.45 13.82
CA ASP A 73 0.33 19.70 13.05
C ASP A 73 0.04 19.40 11.57
N PRO A 74 -1.16 18.87 11.26
CA PRO A 74 -1.55 18.47 9.90
C PRO A 74 -1.61 19.65 8.93
N GLU A 75 -1.62 20.89 9.42
CA GLU A 75 -1.53 22.10 8.61
C GLU A 75 -0.23 22.19 7.78
N ASN A 76 0.81 21.41 8.13
CA ASN A 76 2.09 21.37 7.43
C ASN A 76 2.18 20.27 6.37
N ILE A 77 1.08 19.57 6.08
CA ILE A 77 1.03 18.50 5.08
C ILE A 77 0.54 19.05 3.74
N GLU A 78 1.26 18.71 2.67
CA GLU A 78 0.87 18.96 1.28
C GLU A 78 0.68 17.63 0.54
N TRP A 79 -0.44 17.50 -0.17
CA TRP A 79 -0.74 16.35 -1.02
C TRP A 79 -0.64 16.72 -2.49
N THR A 80 0.10 15.91 -3.25
CA THR A 80 0.34 16.10 -4.68
C THR A 80 0.03 14.84 -5.47
N THR A 81 -0.31 15.00 -6.75
CA THR A 81 -0.40 13.88 -7.71
C THR A 81 0.66 14.02 -8.79
N SER A 82 1.28 12.91 -9.18
CA SER A 82 2.22 12.88 -10.30
C SER A 82 1.51 13.08 -11.66
N ASP A 83 0.22 12.75 -11.75
CA ASP A 83 -0.57 12.92 -12.97
C ASP A 83 -2.04 13.26 -12.66
N SER A 84 -2.35 14.56 -12.77
CA SER A 84 -3.69 15.09 -12.54
C SER A 84 -4.72 14.72 -13.62
N SER A 85 -4.30 14.08 -14.72
CA SER A 85 -5.22 13.52 -15.70
C SER A 85 -5.78 12.18 -15.25
N VAL A 86 -5.00 11.39 -14.50
CA VAL A 86 -5.37 10.06 -13.97
C VAL A 86 -6.11 10.18 -12.65
N VAL A 87 -5.62 11.01 -11.71
CA VAL A 87 -6.18 11.13 -10.36
C VAL A 87 -6.16 12.57 -9.88
N LYS A 88 -7.23 13.00 -9.20
CA LYS A 88 -7.32 14.29 -8.52
C LYS A 88 -7.83 14.14 -7.11
N PHE A 89 -7.45 15.07 -6.24
CA PHE A 89 -8.05 15.21 -4.92
C PHE A 89 -9.43 15.86 -5.01
N LEU A 90 -10.27 15.61 -4.00
CA LEU A 90 -11.59 16.22 -3.87
C LEU A 90 -11.60 17.19 -2.68
N ASP A 91 -11.59 18.49 -2.99
CA ASP A 91 -11.92 19.54 -2.00
C ASP A 91 -13.46 19.72 -1.97
N GLY A 92 -14.08 19.05 -1.01
CA GLY A 92 -15.52 18.85 -0.98
C GLY A 92 -16.02 18.05 -2.18
N SER A 93 -16.47 18.74 -3.22
CA SER A 93 -16.92 18.14 -4.49
C SER A 93 -16.10 18.60 -5.71
N THR A 94 -15.11 19.45 -5.49
CA THR A 94 -14.31 20.08 -6.54
C THR A 94 -13.02 19.28 -6.75
N PRO A 95 -12.76 18.76 -7.95
CA PRO A 95 -11.50 18.09 -8.25
C PRO A 95 -10.34 19.09 -8.36
N VAL A 96 -9.29 18.89 -7.57
CA VAL A 96 -8.08 19.72 -7.52
C VAL A 96 -6.82 18.85 -7.66
N ALA A 97 -5.73 19.44 -8.14
CA ALA A 97 -4.47 18.71 -8.36
C ALA A 97 -3.61 18.60 -7.09
N THR A 98 -3.86 19.47 -6.10
CA THR A 98 -3.18 19.47 -4.80
C THR A 98 -4.18 19.77 -3.70
N ILE A 99 -3.93 19.27 -2.50
CA ILE A 99 -4.65 19.62 -1.26
C ILE A 99 -3.61 19.85 -0.18
N ASP A 100 -3.75 20.94 0.57
CA ASP A 100 -2.85 21.29 1.66
C ASP A 100 -3.61 21.32 2.99
N GLU A 101 -2.85 21.46 4.08
CA GLU A 101 -3.35 21.70 5.44
C GLU A 101 -4.22 20.56 6.01
N THR A 102 -4.01 19.32 5.57
CA THR A 102 -4.75 18.13 6.05
C THR A 102 -3.92 16.85 5.99
N ASP A 103 -4.09 15.99 6.98
CA ASP A 103 -3.51 14.64 7.02
C ASP A 103 -4.36 13.61 6.26
N THR A 104 -5.58 13.97 5.89
CA THR A 104 -6.55 13.06 5.28
C THR A 104 -7.10 13.65 4.00
N VAL A 105 -7.13 12.85 2.94
CA VAL A 105 -7.64 13.25 1.63
C VAL A 105 -8.63 12.26 1.05
N LYS A 106 -9.41 12.75 0.09
CA LYS A 106 -10.26 11.97 -0.80
C LYS A 106 -9.79 12.18 -2.23
N ILE A 107 -9.73 11.13 -3.03
CA ILE A 107 -9.35 11.20 -4.44
C ILE A 107 -10.48 10.73 -5.35
N ARG A 108 -10.45 11.17 -6.60
CA ARG A 108 -11.27 10.68 -7.71
C ARG A 108 -10.38 10.19 -8.84
N LEU A 109 -10.69 9.00 -9.33
CA LEU A 109 -10.05 8.38 -10.49
C LEU A 109 -10.72 8.90 -11.77
N LEU A 110 -9.94 9.36 -12.75
CA LEU A 110 -10.45 10.17 -13.87
C LEU A 110 -10.28 9.51 -15.24
N THR A 111 -9.10 9.01 -15.54
CA THR A 111 -8.79 8.36 -16.82
C THR A 111 -7.89 7.16 -16.60
N GLU A 112 -7.88 6.25 -17.57
CA GLU A 112 -6.91 5.15 -17.62
C GLU A 112 -5.50 5.67 -17.42
N GLY A 113 -4.72 4.99 -16.59
CA GLY A 113 -3.34 5.34 -16.36
C GLY A 113 -2.86 4.99 -14.97
N ARG A 114 -1.67 5.50 -14.66
CA ARG A 114 -0.95 5.23 -13.42
C ARG A 114 -0.44 6.55 -12.87
N ALA A 115 -0.56 6.74 -11.57
CA ALA A 115 -0.15 7.95 -10.89
C ALA A 115 0.27 7.65 -9.46
N TYR A 116 1.05 8.54 -8.87
CA TYR A 116 1.30 8.56 -7.44
C TYR A 116 0.50 9.68 -6.80
N VAL A 117 -0.07 9.38 -5.62
CA VAL A 117 -0.61 10.37 -4.69
C VAL A 117 0.34 10.43 -3.51
N THR A 118 1.00 11.58 -3.32
CA THR A 118 2.10 11.73 -2.36
C THR A 118 1.77 12.77 -1.31
N ALA A 119 1.89 12.39 -0.04
CA ALA A 119 1.88 13.31 1.10
C ALA A 119 3.31 13.76 1.40
N HIS A 120 3.49 15.07 1.59
CA HIS A 120 4.73 15.71 1.97
C HIS A 120 4.60 16.31 3.35
N TYR A 121 5.54 16.01 4.25
CA TYR A 121 5.60 16.59 5.59
C TYR A 121 7.06 16.77 6.01
N ASP A 122 7.47 18.02 6.27
CA ASP A 122 8.87 18.41 6.46
C ASP A 122 9.79 17.97 5.29
N ASN A 123 10.70 17.01 5.54
CA ASN A 123 11.58 16.41 4.52
C ASN A 123 11.23 14.95 4.24
N MET A 124 10.03 14.51 4.65
CA MET A 124 9.55 13.15 4.49
C MET A 124 8.40 13.12 3.48
N GLU A 125 8.29 12.00 2.79
CA GLU A 125 7.18 11.73 1.88
C GLU A 125 6.70 10.28 2.01
N VAL A 126 5.43 10.06 1.71
CA VAL A 126 4.85 8.73 1.52
C VAL A 126 3.87 8.79 0.35
N SER A 127 3.87 7.73 -0.46
CA SER A 127 3.07 7.68 -1.68
C SER A 127 2.13 6.48 -1.69
N ALA A 128 0.95 6.71 -2.25
CA ALA A 128 0.03 5.70 -2.71
C ALA A 128 0.21 5.55 -4.24
N TYR A 129 0.43 4.32 -4.72
CA TYR A 129 0.42 4.04 -6.15
C TYR A 129 -1.01 3.79 -6.62
N VAL A 130 -1.46 4.54 -7.61
CA VAL A 130 -2.82 4.52 -8.14
C VAL A 130 -2.80 3.95 -9.55
N VAL A 131 -3.61 2.93 -9.78
CA VAL A 131 -3.85 2.33 -11.10
C VAL A 131 -5.33 2.46 -11.43
N VAL A 132 -5.61 3.05 -12.59
CA VAL A 132 -6.95 3.16 -13.15
C VAL A 132 -6.99 2.32 -14.42
N GLU A 133 -7.71 1.19 -14.38
CA GLU A 133 -7.95 0.36 -15.56
C GLU A 133 -9.25 0.81 -16.26
N THR A 134 -9.35 0.55 -17.56
CA THR A 134 -10.62 0.69 -18.29
C THR A 134 -10.93 -0.57 -19.07
N ASP A 135 -12.18 -0.70 -19.52
CA ASP A 135 -12.60 -1.73 -20.49
C ASP A 135 -12.00 -1.53 -21.91
N GLY A 136 -10.86 -0.85 -22.02
CA GLY A 136 -10.13 -0.55 -23.25
C GLY A 136 -9.58 -1.80 -23.95
N SER A 137 -8.36 -1.71 -24.50
CA SER A 137 -7.71 -2.85 -25.19
C SER A 137 -6.81 -3.59 -24.19
N PRO A 138 -7.30 -4.63 -23.49
CA PRO A 138 -6.54 -5.30 -22.44
C PRO A 138 -5.29 -6.01 -23.00
N THR A 139 -4.16 -5.92 -22.31
CA THR A 139 -2.98 -6.74 -22.59
C THR A 139 -3.10 -8.06 -21.85
N VAL A 140 -4.03 -8.89 -22.33
CA VAL A 140 -4.37 -10.19 -21.70
C VAL A 140 -3.23 -11.21 -21.71
N SER A 141 -2.19 -10.94 -22.52
CA SER A 141 -1.00 -11.78 -22.61
C SER A 141 0.23 -10.95 -22.97
N VAL A 142 1.36 -11.22 -22.32
CA VAL A 142 2.66 -10.58 -22.60
C VAL A 142 3.74 -11.65 -22.78
N SER A 143 4.56 -11.52 -23.83
CA SER A 143 5.59 -12.49 -24.18
C SER A 143 6.98 -12.09 -23.71
N ASP A 144 7.90 -13.05 -23.77
CA ASP A 144 9.32 -12.88 -23.47
C ASP A 144 9.58 -12.52 -22.00
N ILE A 145 8.72 -12.99 -21.09
CA ILE A 145 8.91 -12.78 -19.65
C ILE A 145 9.84 -13.84 -19.09
N SER A 146 10.76 -13.43 -18.23
CA SER A 146 11.54 -14.37 -17.42
C SER A 146 11.16 -14.22 -15.95
N VAL A 147 11.16 -15.33 -15.21
CA VAL A 147 10.90 -15.31 -13.77
C VAL A 147 11.98 -16.09 -13.08
N TYR A 148 12.56 -15.49 -12.04
CA TYR A 148 13.57 -16.09 -11.18
C TYR A 148 13.04 -16.07 -9.75
N VAL A 149 13.07 -17.21 -9.07
CA VAL A 149 12.70 -17.34 -7.66
C VAL A 149 13.89 -17.91 -6.93
N ASP A 150 14.38 -17.19 -5.92
CA ASP A 150 15.56 -17.54 -5.13
C ASP A 150 15.26 -17.38 -3.63
N ALA A 151 15.29 -18.50 -2.90
CA ALA A 151 15.22 -18.56 -1.46
C ALA A 151 16.47 -19.29 -0.92
N PRO A 152 17.39 -18.58 -0.23
CA PRO A 152 18.67 -19.15 0.19
C PRO A 152 18.55 -20.48 0.94
N GLY A 153 19.11 -21.54 0.36
CA GLY A 153 19.21 -22.85 1.02
C GLY A 153 17.94 -23.69 1.00
N THR A 154 16.99 -23.36 0.12
CA THR A 154 15.70 -24.05 0.00
C THR A 154 15.61 -24.85 -1.30
N VAL A 155 14.54 -25.65 -1.45
CA VAL A 155 14.25 -26.41 -2.67
C VAL A 155 13.30 -25.69 -3.61
N ASN A 156 12.83 -24.49 -3.22
CA ASN A 156 11.82 -23.74 -3.96
C ASN A 156 12.44 -22.77 -4.97
N ASP A 157 13.76 -22.82 -5.16
CA ASP A 157 14.46 -22.07 -6.19
C ASP A 157 14.07 -22.60 -7.57
N PHE A 158 13.59 -21.71 -8.44
CA PHE A 158 13.30 -22.05 -9.82
C PHE A 158 13.45 -20.86 -10.74
N TYR A 159 13.54 -21.16 -12.04
CA TYR A 159 13.52 -20.14 -13.06
C TYR A 159 12.82 -20.63 -14.32
N VAL A 160 12.13 -19.72 -14.99
CA VAL A 160 11.54 -19.91 -16.32
C VAL A 160 11.94 -18.71 -17.16
N ILE A 161 12.22 -18.94 -18.44
CA ILE A 161 12.69 -17.91 -19.37
C ILE A 161 11.84 -17.91 -20.64
N ASN A 162 11.61 -16.72 -21.19
CA ASN A 162 10.84 -16.49 -22.42
C ASN A 162 9.41 -17.05 -22.36
N GLU A 163 8.77 -16.92 -21.20
CA GLU A 163 7.39 -17.32 -20.95
C GLU A 163 6.41 -16.32 -21.57
N THR A 164 5.24 -16.81 -21.99
CA THR A 164 4.09 -15.95 -22.32
C THR A 164 3.15 -15.92 -21.14
N VAL A 165 3.12 -14.80 -20.42
CA VAL A 165 2.27 -14.63 -19.25
C VAL A 165 0.85 -14.28 -19.68
N ASN A 166 -0.17 -14.91 -19.10
CA ASN A 166 -1.58 -14.63 -19.34
C ASN A 166 -2.25 -14.04 -18.09
N LEU A 167 -3.34 -13.31 -18.30
CA LEU A 167 -4.11 -12.68 -17.24
C LEU A 167 -4.94 -13.68 -16.39
N THR A 168 -5.20 -14.89 -16.90
CA THR A 168 -6.12 -15.85 -16.24
C THR A 168 -5.46 -16.70 -15.15
N ASP A 169 -4.15 -16.60 -14.95
CA ASP A 169 -3.40 -17.52 -14.08
C ASP A 169 -3.61 -17.29 -12.58
N LEU A 170 -4.43 -16.30 -12.21
CA LEU A 170 -4.82 -15.97 -10.84
C LEU A 170 -6.30 -16.23 -10.55
N ASP A 171 -6.99 -17.03 -11.38
CA ASP A 171 -8.41 -17.39 -11.19
C ASP A 171 -8.68 -18.14 -9.87
N TRP A 172 -7.65 -18.72 -9.27
CA TRP A 172 -7.71 -19.40 -7.95
C TRP A 172 -7.73 -18.43 -6.76
N MET A 173 -7.33 -17.17 -6.94
CA MET A 173 -7.32 -16.17 -5.86
C MET A 173 -8.75 -15.76 -5.49
N LEU A 174 -9.17 -16.09 -4.26
CA LEU A 174 -10.50 -15.77 -3.74
C LEU A 174 -10.76 -14.27 -3.61
N ASP A 175 -9.73 -13.53 -3.23
CA ASP A 175 -9.71 -12.08 -3.23
C ASP A 175 -8.67 -11.67 -4.27
N ASN A 176 -9.12 -11.15 -5.39
CA ASN A 176 -8.26 -10.65 -6.46
C ASN A 176 -8.61 -9.20 -6.83
N GLY A 177 -9.41 -8.51 -5.99
CA GLY A 177 -9.87 -7.14 -6.26
C GLY A 177 -8.76 -6.10 -6.29
N LYS A 178 -7.55 -6.45 -5.84
CA LYS A 178 -6.33 -5.62 -5.85
C LYS A 178 -5.28 -6.12 -6.85
N THR A 179 -5.69 -7.00 -7.77
CA THR A 179 -4.86 -7.46 -8.90
C THR A 179 -5.40 -6.88 -10.19
N LEU A 180 -4.50 -6.49 -11.11
CA LEU A 180 -4.87 -6.06 -12.46
C LEU A 180 -5.88 -7.02 -13.08
N LYS A 181 -6.90 -6.43 -13.72
CA LYS A 181 -8.02 -7.13 -14.36
C LYS A 181 -7.97 -7.07 -15.86
N LYS A 182 -7.07 -6.27 -16.43
CA LYS A 182 -6.99 -6.01 -17.85
C LYS A 182 -5.60 -6.28 -18.40
N ASP A 183 -4.56 -6.16 -17.58
CA ASP A 183 -3.17 -6.39 -17.98
C ASP A 183 -2.46 -7.43 -17.12
N SER A 184 -1.59 -8.23 -17.73
CA SER A 184 -0.78 -9.22 -17.01
C SER A 184 0.21 -8.54 -16.05
N SER A 185 0.22 -8.98 -14.80
CA SER A 185 1.07 -8.43 -13.75
C SER A 185 2.22 -9.34 -13.33
N ALA A 186 3.18 -8.81 -12.59
CA ALA A 186 4.31 -9.59 -12.07
C ALA A 186 3.85 -10.80 -11.23
N LEU A 187 2.71 -10.69 -10.54
CA LEU A 187 2.10 -11.82 -9.83
C LEU A 187 1.57 -12.90 -10.77
N HIS A 188 1.00 -12.53 -11.93
CA HIS A 188 0.61 -13.50 -12.97
C HIS A 188 1.86 -14.23 -13.50
N GLY A 189 2.96 -13.50 -13.69
CA GLY A 189 4.24 -14.07 -14.09
C GLY A 189 4.74 -15.11 -13.09
N LEU A 190 4.69 -14.82 -11.79
CA LEU A 190 5.06 -15.78 -10.74
C LEU A 190 4.21 -17.05 -10.80
N ALA A 191 2.88 -16.90 -10.86
CA ALA A 191 1.96 -18.04 -10.90
C ALA A 191 2.22 -18.95 -12.11
N MET A 192 2.34 -18.36 -13.30
CA MET A 192 2.65 -19.11 -14.52
C MET A 192 4.00 -19.80 -14.48
N ALA A 193 5.05 -19.10 -14.05
CA ALA A 193 6.38 -19.68 -14.02
C ALA A 193 6.46 -20.89 -13.08
N GLY A 194 5.77 -20.82 -11.94
CA GLY A 194 5.64 -21.98 -11.06
C GLY A 194 4.91 -23.15 -11.71
N ASN A 195 3.76 -22.88 -12.34
CA ASN A 195 2.99 -23.91 -13.04
C ASN A 195 3.79 -24.59 -14.16
N GLU A 196 4.54 -23.82 -14.95
CA GLU A 196 5.37 -24.32 -16.04
C GLU A 196 6.58 -25.12 -15.51
N TYR A 197 7.35 -24.54 -14.58
CA TYR A 197 8.57 -25.17 -14.06
C TYR A 197 8.30 -26.53 -13.42
N TYR A 198 7.22 -26.63 -12.64
CA TYR A 198 6.82 -27.88 -11.98
C TYR A 198 5.94 -28.77 -12.88
N SER A 199 5.58 -28.31 -14.08
CA SER A 199 4.65 -28.98 -15.00
C SER A 199 3.35 -29.39 -14.29
N ASP A 200 2.85 -28.51 -13.44
CA ASP A 200 1.67 -28.69 -12.60
C ASP A 200 0.78 -27.44 -12.73
N PRO A 201 -0.38 -27.54 -13.43
CA PRO A 201 -1.24 -26.38 -13.68
C PRO A 201 -1.83 -25.76 -12.41
N ASP A 202 -1.86 -26.50 -11.30
CA ASP A 202 -2.41 -26.06 -10.02
C ASP A 202 -1.29 -25.71 -9.02
N TRP A 203 -0.03 -25.65 -9.46
CA TRP A 203 1.10 -25.41 -8.55
C TRP A 203 0.94 -24.08 -7.82
N ALA A 204 0.59 -23.00 -8.54
CA ALA A 204 0.44 -21.68 -7.97
C ALA A 204 -0.63 -21.66 -6.86
N GLU A 205 -1.80 -22.24 -7.13
CA GLU A 205 -2.89 -22.36 -6.15
C GLU A 205 -2.44 -23.10 -4.88
N ASN A 206 -1.63 -24.15 -5.03
CA ASN A 206 -1.21 -25.00 -3.92
C ASN A 206 0.01 -24.48 -3.16
N ASN A 207 0.82 -23.61 -3.75
CA ASN A 207 2.12 -23.21 -3.21
C ASN A 207 2.27 -21.71 -2.97
N LEU A 208 1.43 -20.86 -3.56
CA LEU A 208 1.46 -19.42 -3.29
C LEU A 208 0.48 -19.07 -2.17
N THR A 209 0.98 -18.40 -1.14
CA THR A 209 0.15 -17.76 -0.13
C THR A 209 0.18 -16.26 -0.33
N VAL A 210 -0.96 -15.69 -0.73
CA VAL A 210 -1.10 -14.26 -1.06
C VAL A 210 -2.17 -13.61 -0.17
N PHE A 211 -1.93 -12.36 0.21
CA PHE A 211 -2.86 -11.56 1.03
C PHE A 211 -3.25 -10.26 0.32
N SER A 212 -4.39 -9.70 0.73
CA SER A 212 -4.94 -8.41 0.27
C SER A 212 -4.95 -8.30 -1.26
N GLY A 213 -5.67 -9.22 -1.92
CA GLY A 213 -5.78 -9.19 -3.37
C GLY A 213 -4.45 -9.30 -4.13
N GLY A 214 -3.41 -9.93 -3.58
CA GLY A 214 -2.10 -10.04 -4.23
C GLY A 214 -1.13 -8.90 -3.89
N SER A 215 -1.53 -7.99 -2.99
CA SER A 215 -0.67 -6.91 -2.53
C SER A 215 0.59 -7.43 -1.81
N TYR A 216 0.50 -8.64 -1.24
CA TYR A 216 1.60 -9.26 -0.50
C TYR A 216 1.68 -10.77 -0.78
N VAL A 217 2.86 -11.23 -1.20
CA VAL A 217 3.18 -12.67 -1.32
C VAL A 217 3.81 -13.12 0.01
N ALA A 218 3.00 -13.76 0.84
CA ALA A 218 3.41 -14.22 2.16
C ALA A 218 4.17 -15.54 2.14
N GLY A 219 4.06 -16.34 1.08
CA GLY A 219 4.81 -17.58 0.98
C GLY A 219 4.84 -18.18 -0.41
N ILE A 220 5.93 -18.89 -0.68
CA ILE A 220 6.15 -19.69 -1.89
C ILE A 220 6.63 -21.07 -1.42
N GLY A 221 5.82 -22.10 -1.67
CA GLY A 221 6.07 -23.45 -1.18
C GLY A 221 6.12 -23.51 0.34
N ALA A 222 7.29 -23.82 0.89
CA ALA A 222 7.51 -23.93 2.34
C ALA A 222 8.09 -22.66 2.99
N ASP A 223 8.45 -21.66 2.19
CA ASP A 223 9.13 -20.46 2.65
C ASP A 223 8.10 -19.35 2.86
N PHE A 224 7.79 -19.10 4.13
CA PHE A 224 6.80 -18.11 4.56
C PHE A 224 7.48 -16.90 5.16
N ALA A 225 7.00 -15.72 4.84
CA ALA A 225 7.45 -14.48 5.44
C ALA A 225 7.23 -14.49 6.96
N SER A 226 8.14 -13.80 7.64
CA SER A 226 8.14 -13.58 9.08
C SER A 226 8.23 -12.07 9.37
N GLY A 227 8.27 -11.71 10.65
CA GLY A 227 8.45 -10.31 11.04
C GLY A 227 9.81 -9.71 10.65
N THR A 228 10.79 -10.52 10.21
CA THR A 228 12.17 -10.06 9.91
C THR A 228 12.69 -10.45 8.53
N GLU A 229 11.98 -11.32 7.81
CA GLU A 229 12.35 -11.77 6.47
C GLU A 229 11.12 -12.14 5.65
N GLY A 230 11.23 -12.11 4.33
CA GLY A 230 10.17 -12.57 3.45
C GLY A 230 10.46 -12.28 1.98
N TRP A 231 9.42 -12.47 1.17
CA TRP A 231 9.52 -12.37 -0.29
C TRP A 231 9.48 -10.92 -0.75
N MET A 232 10.52 -10.54 -1.48
CA MET A 232 10.61 -9.25 -2.17
C MET A 232 10.69 -9.52 -3.67
N TYR A 233 10.09 -8.64 -4.47
CA TYR A 233 10.20 -8.72 -5.92
C TYR A 233 10.92 -7.49 -6.48
N THR A 234 11.65 -7.71 -7.57
CA THR A 234 12.25 -6.65 -8.38
C THR A 234 12.01 -6.98 -9.85
N ILE A 235 12.12 -5.96 -10.70
CA ILE A 235 12.00 -6.11 -12.15
C ILE A 235 13.32 -5.73 -12.78
N VAL A 236 13.81 -6.56 -13.70
CA VAL A 236 14.90 -6.21 -14.60
C VAL A 236 14.30 -5.97 -15.97
N ASP A 237 14.30 -4.71 -16.41
CA ASP A 237 13.73 -4.33 -17.70
C ASP A 237 14.61 -4.80 -18.88
N VAL A 238 14.11 -4.61 -20.11
CA VAL A 238 14.82 -4.94 -21.35
C VAL A 238 16.16 -4.21 -21.56
N ASN A 239 16.44 -3.17 -20.77
CA ASN A 239 17.69 -2.41 -20.81
C ASN A 239 18.64 -2.81 -19.66
N ASN A 240 18.32 -3.87 -18.91
CA ASN A 240 19.00 -4.32 -17.69
C ASN A 240 18.98 -3.29 -16.54
N ASN A 241 17.98 -2.42 -16.49
CA ASN A 241 17.75 -1.59 -15.31
C ASN A 241 17.04 -2.43 -14.24
N ILE A 242 17.57 -2.40 -13.01
CA ILE A 242 16.89 -2.97 -11.85
C ILE A 242 15.90 -1.93 -11.33
N ILE A 243 14.64 -2.33 -11.25
CA ILE A 243 13.52 -1.56 -10.71
C ILE A 243 13.09 -2.28 -9.43
N GLU A 244 12.99 -1.53 -8.34
CA GLU A 244 12.46 -1.99 -7.06
C GLU A 244 11.15 -1.24 -6.83
N PRO A 245 10.00 -1.76 -7.30
CA PRO A 245 8.75 -1.04 -7.15
C PRO A 245 8.38 -0.87 -5.68
N ASP A 246 7.84 0.29 -5.34
CA ASP A 246 7.31 0.64 -4.02
C ASP A 246 5.83 0.26 -3.85
N PHE A 247 5.30 -0.52 -4.79
CA PHE A 247 3.93 -1.01 -4.83
C PHE A 247 3.89 -2.52 -5.09
N ALA A 248 2.71 -3.11 -5.09
CA ALA A 248 2.56 -4.56 -5.16
C ALA A 248 2.83 -5.17 -6.54
N ALA A 249 3.34 -6.41 -6.56
CA ALA A 249 3.50 -7.20 -7.77
C ALA A 249 2.17 -7.51 -8.49
N SER A 250 1.04 -7.47 -7.77
CA SER A 250 -0.28 -7.65 -8.34
C SER A 250 -0.70 -6.51 -9.28
N VAL A 251 -0.06 -5.34 -9.17
CA VAL A 251 -0.34 -4.13 -9.97
C VAL A 251 0.81 -3.65 -10.84
N TYR A 252 1.99 -4.28 -10.75
CA TYR A 252 3.06 -4.05 -11.72
C TYR A 252 2.67 -4.66 -13.07
N GLU A 253 2.38 -3.82 -14.06
CA GLU A 253 2.09 -4.24 -15.42
C GLU A 253 3.35 -4.70 -16.14
N LEU A 254 3.40 -5.98 -16.49
CA LEU A 254 4.54 -6.55 -17.19
C LEU A 254 4.67 -5.98 -18.60
N GLN A 255 5.90 -5.64 -18.95
CA GLN A 255 6.29 -5.30 -20.31
C GLN A 255 7.03 -6.47 -20.96
N SER A 256 6.91 -6.58 -22.29
CA SER A 256 7.59 -7.66 -23.00
C SER A 256 9.10 -7.58 -22.82
N GLY A 257 9.71 -8.71 -22.45
CA GLY A 257 11.13 -8.80 -22.15
C GLY A 257 11.51 -8.51 -20.68
N ASP A 258 10.55 -8.15 -19.82
CA ASP A 258 10.81 -8.00 -18.38
C ASP A 258 11.26 -9.32 -17.75
N SER A 259 12.16 -9.22 -16.76
CA SER A 259 12.47 -10.31 -15.85
C SER A 259 11.96 -9.99 -14.44
N VAL A 260 11.08 -10.84 -13.90
CA VAL A 260 10.60 -10.75 -12.53
C VAL A 260 11.49 -11.57 -11.62
N VAL A 261 12.11 -10.94 -10.63
CA VAL A 261 13.00 -11.61 -9.69
C VAL A 261 12.36 -11.58 -8.31
N TRP A 262 12.08 -12.75 -7.76
CA TRP A 262 11.60 -12.95 -6.40
C TRP A 262 12.73 -13.48 -5.54
N GLU A 263 13.06 -12.73 -4.49
CA GLU A 263 14.12 -13.12 -3.55
C GLU A 263 13.57 -13.14 -2.13
N TYR A 264 13.91 -14.18 -1.39
CA TYR A 264 13.63 -14.26 0.04
C TYR A 264 14.76 -13.59 0.83
N LYS A 265 14.46 -12.44 1.45
CA LYS A 265 15.47 -11.56 2.08
C LYS A 265 15.03 -11.12 3.48
N ASN A 266 16.01 -10.69 4.27
CA ASN A 266 15.76 -9.94 5.49
C ASN A 266 15.49 -8.47 5.14
N TRP A 267 14.59 -7.82 5.89
CA TRP A 267 14.32 -6.38 5.77
C TRP A 267 15.33 -5.53 6.55
#